data_AF-A0A7W6NBM0-F1
#
_entry.id   AF-A0A7W6NBM0-F1
#
_cell.length_a   1.000
_cell.length_b   1.000
_cell.length_c   1.000
_cell.angle_alpha   90.00
_cell.angle_beta   90.00
_cell.angle_gamma   90.00
#
_symmetry.space_group_name_H-M   'P 1'
#
loop_
_entity.id
_entity.type
_entity.pdbx_description
1 polymer ?
#
loop_
_entity_poly.entity_id
_entity_poly.type
_entity_poly.pdbx_seq_one_letter_code
_entity_poly.pdbx_strand_id
1 'polypeptide(L)' 'MHKNSAIAEQLRQTAYFMWEQDGRPEGQAMAYWLRAKEALVRQFAYDRWLAGGAPPDQAELFWTEAERDLDEN' A
#
# COMPACT_ATOMS: atom_id res chain seq x y z
N MET A 1 0.88 -1.04 21.88
CA MET A 1 0.76 -0.31 20.59
C MET A 1 2.11 -0.26 19.86
N HIS A 2 2.66 -1.41 19.43
CA HIS A 2 3.99 -1.48 18.80
C HIS A 2 3.98 -1.49 17.26
N LYS A 3 2.80 -1.52 16.63
CA LYS A 3 2.67 -1.52 15.16
C LYS A 3 3.18 -0.21 14.54
N ASN A 4 2.93 0.93 15.17
CA ASN A 4 3.36 2.22 14.62
C ASN A 4 4.90 2.39 14.64
N SER A 5 5.58 1.84 15.65
CA SER A 5 7.05 1.91 15.73
C SER A 5 7.73 0.98 14.73
N ALA A 6 7.19 -0.22 14.51
CA ALA A 6 7.72 -1.15 13.50
C ALA A 6 7.55 -0.62 12.07
N ILE A 7 6.39 -0.02 11.75
CA ILE A 7 6.15 0.60 10.44
C ILE A 7 7.06 1.80 10.22
N ALA A 8 7.27 2.63 11.25
CA ALA A 8 8.18 3.77 11.16
C ALA A 8 9.63 3.33 10.93
N GLU A 9 10.04 2.21 11.53
CA GLU A 9 11.37 1.65 11.34
C GLU A 9 11.57 1.09 9.92
N GLN A 10 10.60 0.31 9.43
CA GLN A 10 10.62 -0.22 8.08
C GLN A 10 10.60 0.89 7.02
N LEU A 11 9.87 1.98 7.28
CA LEU A 11 9.86 3.18 6.44
C LEU A 11 11.25 3.83 6.37
N ARG A 12 11.91 4.01 7.51
CA ARG A 12 13.26 4.58 7.56
C ARG A 12 14.27 3.71 6.80
N GLN A 13 14.23 2.40 7.01
CA GLN A 13 15.13 1.48 6.31
C GLN A 13 14.91 1.49 4.80
N THR A 14 13.66 1.50 4.35
CA THR A 14 13.31 1.55 2.92
C THR A 14 13.76 2.87 2.29
N ALA A 15 13.50 4.00 2.96
CA ALA A 15 13.94 5.31 2.49
C ALA A 15 15.47 5.42 2.42
N TYR A 16 16.16 4.95 3.45
CA TYR A 16 17.62 4.94 3.50
C TYR A 16 18.22 4.07 2.40
N PHE A 17 17.67 2.86 2.20
CA PHE A 17 18.12 1.96 1.14
C PHE A 17 17.97 2.60 -0.24
N MET A 18 16.80 3.17 -0.57
CA MET A 18 16.59 3.85 -1.85
C MET A 18 17.53 5.05 -2.04
N TRP A 19 17.74 5.84 -0.99
CA TRP A 19 18.65 6.99 -1.03
C TRP A 19 20.12 6.58 -1.19
N GLU A 20 20.53 5.48 -0.56
CA GLU A 20 21.89 4.93 -0.67
C GLU A 20 22.16 4.33 -2.06
N GLN A 21 21.18 3.62 -2.63
CA GLN A 21 21.28 3.05 -3.98
C GLN A 21 21.47 4.13 -5.06
N ASP A 22 20.83 5.29 -4.90
CA ASP A 22 20.96 6.42 -5.83
C ASP A 22 22.20 7.29 -5.56
N GLY A 23 23.11 6.85 -4.68
CA GLY A 23 24.40 7.53 -4.44
C GLY A 23 24.33 8.65 -3.41
N ARG A 24 23.34 8.63 -2.51
CA ARG A 24 23.14 9.59 -1.41
C ARG A 24 23.07 11.05 -1.87
N PRO A 25 22.18 11.39 -2.81
CA PRO A 25 22.00 12.77 -3.26
C PRO A 25 21.61 13.69 -2.08
N GLU A 26 22.41 14.72 -1.83
CA GLU A 26 22.13 15.71 -0.80
C GLU A 26 20.85 16.50 -1.10
N GLY A 27 20.10 16.85 -0.06
CA GLY A 27 18.84 17.59 -0.17
C GLY A 27 17.63 16.78 -0.66
N GLN A 28 17.82 15.55 -1.14
CA GLN A 28 16.73 14.72 -1.67
C GLN A 28 16.17 13.70 -0.68
N ALA A 29 16.75 13.58 0.52
CA ALA A 29 16.34 12.59 1.52
C ALA A 29 14.83 12.60 1.82
N MET A 30 14.19 13.78 1.83
CA MET A 30 12.73 13.90 2.04
C MET A 30 11.93 13.27 0.89
N ALA A 31 12.38 13.41 -0.36
CA ALA A 31 11.71 12.82 -1.52
C ALA A 31 11.76 11.28 -1.46
N TYR A 32 12.90 10.70 -1.04
CA TYR A 32 13.02 9.26 -0.82
C TYR A 32 12.15 8.76 0.33
N TRP A 33 12.02 9.56 1.40
CA TRP A 33 11.14 9.22 2.51
C TRP A 33 9.66 9.16 2.08
N LEU A 34 9.21 10.11 1.26
CA LEU A 34 7.85 10.10 0.69
C LEU A 34 7.63 8.91 -0.24
N ARG A 35 8.58 8.62 -1.13
CA ARG A 35 8.52 7.44 -2.02
C ARG A 35 8.45 6.12 -1.25
N ALA A 36 9.25 5.98 -0.20
CA ALA A 36 9.24 4.81 0.66
C ALA A 36 7.89 4.65 1.39
N LYS A 37 7.27 5.76 1.79
CA LYS A 37 5.95 5.75 2.43
C LYS A 37 4.86 5.26 1.47
N GLU A 38 4.86 5.74 0.23
CA GLU A 38 3.93 5.29 -0.80
C GLU A 38 4.10 3.80 -1.11
N ALA A 39 5.35 3.33 -1.24
CA ALA A 39 5.66 1.93 -1.48
C ALA A 39 5.13 1.02 -0.34
N LEU A 40 5.36 1.41 0.91
CA LEU A 40 4.88 0.68 2.09
C LEU A 40 3.35 0.64 2.17
N VAL A 41 2.66 1.75 1.91
CA VAL A 41 1.19 1.80 1.90
C VAL A 41 0.64 0.87 0.83
N ARG A 42 1.23 0.89 -0.37
CA ARG A 42 0.83 0.01 -1.47
C ARG A 42 1.07 -1.46 -1.13
N GLN A 43 2.20 -1.79 -0.52
CA GLN A 43 2.51 -3.14 -0.07
C GLN A 43 1.50 -3.62 0.97
N PHE A 44 1.19 -2.82 2.00
CA PHE A 44 0.18 -3.21 2.99
C PHE A 44 -1.22 -3.36 2.41
N ALA A 45 -1.61 -2.49 1.46
CA ALA A 45 -2.87 -2.62 0.75
C ALA A 45 -2.93 -3.92 -0.07
N TYR A 46 -1.84 -4.25 -0.76
CA TYR A 46 -1.71 -5.48 -1.54
C TYR A 46 -1.70 -6.73 -0.65
N ASP A 47 -0.92 -6.73 0.44
CA ASP A 47 -0.89 -7.83 1.42
C ASP A 47 -2.27 -8.04 2.06
N ARG A 48 -3.00 -6.96 2.34
CA ARG A 48 -4.38 -7.04 2.83
C ARG A 48 -5.32 -7.62 1.77
N TRP A 49 -5.17 -7.22 0.52
CA TRP A 49 -5.95 -7.78 -0.59
C TRP A 49 -5.65 -9.27 -0.79
N LEU A 50 -4.38 -9.67 -0.70
CA LEU A 50 -3.92 -11.06 -0.82
C LEU A 50 -4.39 -11.92 0.36
N ALA A 51 -4.30 -11.40 1.59
CA ALA A 51 -4.81 -12.07 2.80
C ALA A 51 -6.35 -12.19 2.79
N GLY A 52 -7.05 -11.28 2.10
CA GLY A 52 -8.47 -11.37 1.83
C GLY A 52 -8.85 -12.37 0.72
N GLY A 53 -7.89 -13.14 0.20
CA GLY A 53 -8.11 -14.16 -0.81
C GLY A 53 -8.05 -13.66 -2.26
N ALA A 54 -7.61 -12.41 -2.50
CA ALA A 54 -7.42 -11.79 -3.80
C ALA A 54 -8.44 -12.28 -4.86
N PRO A 55 -9.76 -12.04 -4.69
CA PRO A 55 -10.76 -12.62 -5.57
C PRO A 55 -10.70 -11.92 -6.94
N PRO A 56 -10.23 -12.58 -8.01
CA PRO A 56 -10.13 -11.96 -9.34
C PRO A 56 -11.45 -12.07 -10.11
N ASP A 57 -12.37 -12.93 -9.65
CA ASP A 57 -13.49 -13.46 -10.44
C ASP A 57 -14.88 -13.13 -9.85
N GLN A 58 -14.94 -12.26 -8.83
CA GLN A 58 -16.21 -11.82 -8.23
C GLN A 58 -16.44 -10.32 -8.32
N ALA A 59 -15.49 -9.54 -8.86
CA ALA A 59 -15.68 -8.11 -9.05
C ALA A 59 -16.95 -7.81 -9.87
N GLU A 60 -17.20 -8.58 -10.94
CA GLU A 60 -18.40 -8.47 -11.79
C GLU A 60 -19.70 -8.89 -11.08
N LEU A 61 -19.67 -9.94 -10.26
CA LEU A 61 -20.84 -10.40 -9.49
C LEU A 61 -21.35 -9.35 -8.50
N PHE A 62 -20.44 -8.62 -7.86
CA PHE A 62 -20.80 -7.53 -6.95
C PHE A 62 -21.42 -6.32 -7.67
N TRP A 63 -21.12 -6.08 -8.95
CA TRP A 63 -21.79 -5.03 -9.74
C TRP A 63 -23.22 -5.44 -10.13
N THR A 64 -23.42 -6.69 -10.55
CA THR A 64 -24.75 -7.19 -10.97
C THR A 64 -25.72 -7.40 -9.79
N GLU A 65 -25.24 -7.82 -8.62
CA GLU A 65 -26.10 -7.92 -7.42
C GLU A 65 -26.50 -6.53 -6.90
N ALA A 66 -25.60 -5.55 -6.94
CA ALA A 66 -25.91 -4.18 -6.50
C ALA A 66 -26.93 -3.48 -7.42
N GLU A 67 -26.94 -3.79 -8.72
CA GLU A 67 -27.97 -3.28 -9.65
C GLU A 67 -29.35 -3.89 -9.40
N ARG A 68 -29.43 -5.17 -9.00
CA ARG A 68 -30.71 -5.83 -8.71
C ARG A 68 -31.39 -5.30 -7.45
N ASP A 69 -30.63 -4.98 -6.41
CA ASP A 69 -31.18 -4.45 -5.16
C ASP A 69 -31.69 -3.00 -5.27
N LEU A 70 -31.34 -2.29 -6.34
CA LEU A 70 -31.80 -0.91 -6.60
C LEU A 70 -33.11 -0.83 -7.39
N ASP A 71 -33.57 -1.91 -8.02
CA ASP A 71 -34.74 -1.92 -8.91
C ASP A 71 -35.98 -2.63 -8.30
N GLU A 72 -35.88 -3.21 -7.10
CA GLU A 72 -37.01 -3.78 -6.33
C GLU A 72 -37.46 -2.89 -5.16
N ASN A 73 -37.83 -1.63 -5.44
CA ASN A 73 -38.59 -0.77 -4.51
C ASN A 73 -39.90 -0.27 -5.13
#